data_AF-A0A7C2VJX2-F1
#
_entry.id   AF-A0A7C2VJX2-F1
#
_cell.length_a   1.000
_cell.length_b   1.000
_cell.length_c   1.000
_cell.angle_alpha   90.00
_cell.angle_beta   90.00
_cell.angle_gamma   90.00
#
_symmetry.space_group_name_H-M   'P 1'
#
loop_
_entity.id
_entity.type
_entity.pdbx_description
1 polymer ?
#
loop_
_entity_poly.entity_id
_entity_poly.type
_entity_poly.pdbx_seq_one_letter_code
_entity_poly.pdbx_strand_id
1 'polypeptide(L)'
;MCASEDRRAVLERRAAEAVLTDESLRRDLPDPAAEVLLAWALTAVATLAAQAARRPAGAEEWLADRVGQLRRLLRRLAGLAGRPEPPTPGEWAAIVADLRALGLPAPALTAELARRWPALDPAGRLSILLSWSGPRAEDCL
;
A
#
# COMPACT_ATOMS: atom_id res chain seq x y z
N MET A 1 -14.34 -13.65 -24.28
CA MET A 1 -13.45 -13.07 -23.26
C MET A 1 -12.55 -12.08 -23.99
N CYS A 2 -12.57 -10.77 -23.70
CA CYS A 2 -11.53 -9.83 -24.19
C CYS A 2 -11.68 -8.42 -23.56
N ALA A 3 -12.87 -7.80 -23.58
CA ALA A 3 -12.97 -6.36 -23.25
C ALA A 3 -12.68 -6.00 -21.77
N SER A 4 -13.01 -6.87 -20.82
CA SER A 4 -12.84 -6.57 -19.38
C SER A 4 -11.44 -6.83 -18.85
N GLU A 5 -10.72 -7.82 -19.40
CA GLU A 5 -9.33 -8.10 -19.03
C GLU A 5 -8.38 -7.05 -19.60
N ASP A 6 -8.62 -6.60 -20.83
CA ASP A 6 -7.88 -5.48 -21.44
C ASP A 6 -8.04 -4.18 -20.63
N ARG A 7 -9.25 -3.90 -20.15
CA ARG A 7 -9.52 -2.70 -19.35
C ARG A 7 -8.80 -2.73 -18.01
N ARG A 8 -8.79 -3.86 -17.30
CA ARG A 8 -8.06 -3.99 -16.02
C ARG A 8 -6.56 -3.77 -16.24
N ALA A 9 -5.97 -4.42 -17.25
CA ALA A 9 -4.53 -4.33 -17.51
C ALA A 9 -4.08 -2.90 -17.85
N VAL A 10 -4.87 -2.16 -18.65
CA VAL A 10 -4.60 -0.76 -18.97
C VAL A 10 -4.65 0.13 -17.72
N LEU A 11 -5.67 -0.06 -16.86
CA LEU A 11 -5.82 0.68 -15.61
C LEU A 11 -4.66 0.39 -14.64
N GLU A 12 -4.29 -0.88 -14.51
CA GLU A 12 -3.18 -1.33 -13.66
C GLU A 12 -1.85 -0.71 -14.10
N ARG A 13 -1.54 -0.76 -15.41
CA ARG A 13 -0.30 -0.19 -15.94
C ARG A 13 -0.20 1.32 -15.68
N ARG A 14 -1.27 2.07 -15.99
CA ARG A 14 -1.30 3.53 -15.76
C ARG A 14 -1.17 3.89 -14.28
N ALA A 15 -1.86 3.16 -13.41
CA ALA A 15 -1.76 3.38 -11.97
C ALA A 15 -0.38 3.02 -11.42
N ALA A 16 0.26 1.98 -11.95
CA ALA A 16 1.61 1.59 -11.58
C ALA A 16 2.63 2.66 -12.01
N GLU A 17 2.53 3.17 -13.24
CA GLU A 17 3.36 4.29 -13.74
C GLU A 17 3.24 5.52 -12.83
N ALA A 18 2.02 5.86 -12.40
CA ALA A 18 1.77 6.99 -11.50
C ALA A 18 2.37 6.83 -10.08
N VAL A 19 2.51 5.58 -9.59
CA VAL A 19 3.19 5.29 -8.33
C VAL A 19 4.72 5.29 -8.52
N LEU A 20 5.20 4.67 -9.60
CA LEU A 20 6.64 4.53 -9.88
C LEU A 20 7.34 5.87 -10.16
N THR A 21 6.58 6.86 -10.65
CA THR A 21 7.06 8.24 -10.87
C THR A 21 7.06 9.09 -9.61
N ASP A 22 6.61 8.57 -8.46
CA ASP A 22 6.67 9.27 -7.19
C ASP A 22 8.10 9.25 -6.61
N GLU A 23 8.95 10.15 -7.11
CA GLU A 23 10.36 10.26 -6.71
C GLU A 23 10.57 10.37 -5.20
N SER A 24 9.60 10.90 -4.45
CA SER A 24 9.70 11.02 -2.99
C SER A 24 9.92 9.67 -2.31
N LEU A 25 9.32 8.59 -2.84
CA LEU A 25 9.44 7.24 -2.26
C LEU A 25 10.87 6.69 -2.35
N ARG A 26 11.65 7.14 -3.33
CA ARG A 26 13.04 6.71 -3.55
C ARG A 26 14.06 7.57 -2.80
N ARG A 27 13.70 8.80 -2.40
CA ARG A 27 14.60 9.69 -1.65
C ARG A 27 14.57 9.43 -0.15
N ASP A 28 13.42 9.02 0.38
CA ASP A 28 13.17 8.98 1.82
C ASP A 28 13.58 7.66 2.48
N LEU A 29 13.96 6.63 1.71
CA LEU A 29 14.30 5.30 2.19
C LEU A 29 15.60 4.77 1.56
N PRO A 30 16.40 3.98 2.29
CA PRO A 30 17.50 3.23 1.68
C PRO A 30 16.95 2.18 0.69
N ASP A 31 17.73 1.85 -0.35
CA ASP A 31 17.29 1.03 -1.48
C ASP A 31 16.50 -0.24 -1.10
N PRO A 32 16.93 -1.08 -0.12
CA PRO A 32 16.19 -2.29 0.23
C PRO A 32 14.79 -1.99 0.82
N ALA A 33 14.66 -0.90 1.56
CA ALA A 33 13.39 -0.48 2.13
C ALA A 33 12.48 0.13 1.05
N ALA A 34 13.05 0.90 0.12
CA ALA A 34 12.32 1.43 -1.02
C ALA A 34 11.77 0.30 -1.92
N GLU A 35 12.56 -0.75 -2.16
CA GLU A 35 12.13 -1.92 -2.93
C GLU A 35 10.93 -2.64 -2.29
N VAL A 36 10.98 -2.90 -0.97
CA VAL A 36 9.87 -3.53 -0.22
C VAL A 36 8.59 -2.69 -0.34
N LEU A 37 8.70 -1.38 -0.15
CA LEU A 37 7.57 -0.47 -0.23
C LEU A 37 6.97 -0.40 -1.65
N LEU A 38 7.82 -0.36 -2.68
CA LEU A 38 7.41 -0.33 -4.08
C LEU A 38 6.75 -1.66 -4.50
N ALA A 39 7.31 -2.80 -4.12
CA ALA A 39 6.73 -4.11 -4.42
C ALA A 39 5.31 -4.25 -3.81
N TRP A 40 5.14 -3.79 -2.57
CA TRP A 40 3.82 -3.75 -1.93
C TRP A 40 2.87 -2.78 -2.65
N ALA A 41 3.34 -1.59 -3.01
CA ALA A 41 2.54 -0.60 -3.71
C ALA A 41 2.00 -1.10 -5.06
N LEU A 42 2.80 -1.84 -5.83
CA LEU A 42 2.36 -2.45 -7.08
C LEU A 42 1.26 -3.50 -6.87
N THR A 43 1.36 -4.29 -5.79
CA THR A 43 0.30 -5.25 -5.40
C THR A 43 -1.00 -4.53 -5.03
N ALA A 44 -0.90 -3.42 -4.29
CA ALA A 44 -2.04 -2.57 -3.97
C ALA A 44 -2.68 -1.96 -5.23
N VAL A 45 -1.88 -1.49 -6.18
CA VAL A 45 -2.34 -0.97 -7.48
C VAL A 45 -3.13 -2.03 -8.26
N ALA A 46 -2.62 -3.27 -8.36
CA ALA A 46 -3.34 -4.35 -9.05
C ALA A 46 -4.72 -4.61 -8.42
N THR A 47 -4.79 -4.55 -7.08
CA THR A 47 -6.04 -4.68 -6.33
C THR A 47 -7.01 -3.53 -6.64
N LEU A 48 -6.53 -2.28 -6.63
CA LEU A 48 -7.34 -1.11 -6.95
C LEU A 48 -7.80 -1.10 -8.41
N ALA A 49 -6.95 -1.48 -9.36
CA ALA A 49 -7.30 -1.59 -10.77
C ALA A 49 -8.39 -2.65 -11.00
N ALA A 50 -8.31 -3.79 -10.30
CA ALA A 50 -9.35 -4.81 -10.33
C ALA A 50 -10.69 -4.29 -9.76
N GLN A 51 -10.66 -3.53 -8.66
CA GLN A 51 -11.86 -2.89 -8.10
C GLN A 51 -12.45 -1.85 -9.06
N ALA A 52 -11.60 -1.01 -9.67
CA ALA A 52 -12.00 0.01 -10.64
C ALA A 52 -12.64 -0.61 -11.89
N ALA A 53 -12.09 -1.71 -12.41
CA ALA A 53 -12.61 -2.40 -13.59
C ALA A 53 -14.03 -2.97 -13.38
N ARG A 54 -14.42 -3.25 -12.14
CA ARG A 54 -15.79 -3.69 -11.79
C ARG A 54 -16.79 -2.54 -11.71
N ARG A 55 -16.36 -1.27 -11.82
CA ARG A 55 -17.25 -0.11 -11.75
C ARG A 55 -17.86 0.20 -13.11
N PRO A 56 -19.19 0.41 -13.18
CA PRO A 56 -19.88 0.66 -14.45
C PRO A 56 -19.52 2.03 -15.06
N ALA A 57 -19.26 3.05 -14.23
CA ALA A 57 -18.87 4.39 -14.65
C ALA A 57 -17.86 5.00 -13.66
N GLY A 58 -17.09 6.00 -14.12
CA GLY A 58 -16.14 6.73 -13.28
C GLY A 58 -14.94 5.89 -12.79
N ALA A 59 -14.60 4.79 -13.48
CA ALA A 59 -13.52 3.90 -13.05
C ALA A 59 -12.15 4.61 -13.00
N GLU A 60 -11.86 5.48 -13.96
CA GLU A 60 -10.57 6.19 -14.04
C GLU A 60 -10.45 7.25 -12.94
N GLU A 61 -11.47 8.06 -12.73
CA GLU A 61 -11.51 9.07 -11.66
C GLU A 61 -11.41 8.42 -10.28
N TRP A 62 -12.20 7.35 -10.04
CA TRP A 62 -12.13 6.58 -8.81
C TRP A 62 -10.74 5.98 -8.60
N LEU A 63 -10.11 5.44 -9.64
CA LEU A 63 -8.76 4.87 -9.54
C LEU A 63 -7.72 5.95 -9.26
N ALA A 64 -7.81 7.11 -9.93
CA ALA A 64 -6.92 8.24 -9.71
C ALA A 64 -6.96 8.72 -8.25
N ASP A 65 -8.16 8.85 -7.68
CA ASP A 65 -8.35 9.22 -6.27
C ASP A 65 -7.71 8.20 -5.32
N ARG A 66 -7.89 6.90 -5.58
CA ARG A 66 -7.31 5.84 -4.76
C ARG A 66 -5.80 5.74 -4.91
N VAL A 67 -5.25 5.95 -6.11
CA VAL A 67 -3.80 6.06 -6.33
C VAL A 67 -3.24 7.27 -5.59
N GLY A 68 -3.94 8.40 -5.59
CA GLY A 68 -3.56 9.58 -4.79
C GLY A 68 -3.55 9.31 -3.28
N GLN A 69 -4.54 8.57 -2.77
CA GLN A 69 -4.58 8.11 -1.37
C GLN A 69 -3.44 7.13 -1.07
N LEU A 70 -3.19 6.16 -1.96
CA LEU A 70 -2.12 5.19 -1.83
C LEU A 70 -0.76 5.89 -1.73
N ARG A 71 -0.46 6.86 -2.61
CA ARG A 71 0.79 7.63 -2.55
C ARG A 71 0.98 8.35 -1.21
N ARG A 72 -0.08 8.95 -0.66
CA ARG A 72 -0.03 9.58 0.68
C ARG A 72 0.28 8.56 1.77
N LEU A 73 -0.36 7.38 1.71
CA LEU A 73 -0.07 6.28 2.63
C LEU A 73 1.38 5.81 2.51
N LEU A 74 1.90 5.60 1.29
CA LEU A 74 3.28 5.17 1.07
C LEU A 74 4.29 6.17 1.66
N ARG A 75 4.08 7.47 1.50
CA ARG A 75 4.93 8.51 2.14
C ARG A 75 4.87 8.45 3.66
N ARG A 76 3.69 8.22 4.23
CA ARG A 76 3.52 8.05 5.68
C ARG A 76 4.29 6.83 6.19
N LEU A 77 4.18 5.70 5.48
CA LEU A 77 4.87 4.45 5.82
C LEU A 77 6.40 4.61 5.71
N ALA A 78 6.89 5.26 4.65
CA ALA A 78 8.30 5.58 4.50
C ALA A 78 8.81 6.44 5.66
N GLY A 79 8.09 7.51 5.99
CA GLY A 79 8.44 8.40 7.09
C GLY A 79 8.43 7.70 8.46
N LEU A 80 7.56 6.71 8.68
CA LEU A 80 7.53 5.92 9.90
C LEU A 80 8.67 4.90 9.95
N ALA A 81 8.94 4.20 8.86
CA ALA A 81 10.03 3.23 8.79
C ALA A 81 11.41 3.86 8.98
N GLY A 82 11.58 5.13 8.57
CA GLY A 82 12.80 5.90 8.81
C GLY A 82 13.04 6.24 10.29
N ARG A 83 12.05 6.12 11.17
CA ARG A 83 12.16 6.50 12.59
C ARG A 83 12.48 5.29 13.49
N PRO A 84 13.35 5.47 14.50
CA PRO A 84 13.64 4.42 15.48
C PRO A 84 12.51 4.19 16.50
N GLU A 85 11.59 5.14 16.66
CA GLU A 85 10.42 4.99 17.54
C GLU A 85 9.26 4.27 16.83
N PRO A 86 8.52 3.39 17.54
CA PRO A 86 7.32 2.77 16.98
C PRO A 86 6.23 3.82 16.71
N PRO A 87 5.33 3.55 15.75
CA PRO A 87 4.20 4.44 15.49
C PRO A 87 3.34 4.59 16.74
N THR A 88 2.93 5.83 17.02
CA THR A 88 1.96 6.11 18.08
C THR A 88 0.60 5.45 17.77
N PRO A 89 -0.27 5.23 18.77
CA PRO A 89 -1.62 4.70 18.51
C PRO A 89 -2.42 5.54 17.51
N GLY A 90 -2.24 6.86 17.50
CA GLY A 90 -2.89 7.76 16.54
C GLY A 90 -2.36 7.61 15.11
N GLU A 91 -1.03 7.50 14.95
CA GLU A 91 -0.43 7.21 13.64
C GLU A 91 -0.86 5.84 13.11
N TRP A 92 -0.94 4.84 13.98
CA TRP A 92 -1.44 3.52 13.63
C TRP A 92 -2.90 3.54 13.19
N ALA A 93 -3.78 4.19 13.96
CA ALA A 93 -5.19 4.32 13.62
C ALA A 93 -5.39 4.98 12.25
N ALA A 94 -4.56 5.99 11.93
CA ALA A 94 -4.59 6.64 10.62
C ALA A 94 -4.16 5.71 9.49
N ILE A 95 -3.10 4.91 9.67
CA ILE A 95 -2.67 3.90 8.69
C ILE A 95 -3.78 2.87 8.45
N VAL A 96 -4.40 2.37 9.51
CA VAL A 96 -5.51 1.42 9.42
C VAL A 96 -6.71 2.03 8.69
N ALA A 97 -7.03 3.30 8.95
CA ALA A 97 -8.10 4.01 8.27
C ALA A 97 -7.79 4.19 6.77
N ASP A 98 -6.57 4.61 6.44
CA ASP A 98 -6.10 4.77 5.05
C ASP A 98 -6.16 3.43 4.29
N LEU A 99 -5.69 2.33 4.90
CA LEU A 99 -5.75 0.98 4.33
C LEU A 99 -7.20 0.52 4.09
N ARG A 100 -8.08 0.69 5.08
CA ARG A 100 -9.51 0.35 4.94
C ARG A 100 -10.19 1.18 3.86
N ALA A 101 -9.87 2.46 3.75
CA ALA A 101 -10.43 3.34 2.71
C ALA A 101 -10.01 2.90 1.30
N LEU A 102 -8.83 2.30 1.16
CA LEU A 102 -8.33 1.70 -0.08
C LEU A 102 -8.87 0.28 -0.33
N GLY A 103 -9.65 -0.29 0.59
CA GLY A 103 -10.07 -1.69 0.53
C GLY A 103 -8.89 -2.66 0.64
N LEU A 104 -7.79 -2.22 1.25
CA LEU A 104 -6.61 -3.03 1.52
C LEU A 104 -6.68 -3.54 2.96
N PRO A 105 -6.11 -4.72 3.24
CA PRO A 105 -6.28 -5.27 4.57
C PRO A 105 -5.32 -4.58 5.53
N ALA A 106 -5.78 -4.38 6.76
CA ALA A 106 -5.09 -3.58 7.76
C ALA A 106 -4.44 -4.50 8.81
N PRO A 107 -3.13 -4.34 9.11
CA PRO A 107 -2.47 -5.09 10.16
C PRO A 107 -2.96 -4.67 11.54
N ALA A 108 -2.72 -5.52 12.55
CA ALA A 108 -2.93 -5.20 13.96
C ALA A 108 -1.62 -4.73 14.59
N LEU A 109 -1.67 -3.65 15.39
CA LEU A 109 -0.53 -3.25 16.22
C LEU A 109 -0.46 -4.20 17.40
N THR A 110 0.57 -5.04 17.45
CA THR A 110 0.79 -5.92 18.60
C THR A 110 1.81 -5.31 19.56
N ALA A 111 1.69 -5.63 20.85
CA ALA A 111 2.72 -5.25 21.83
C ALA A 111 4.10 -5.80 21.46
N GLU A 112 4.13 -6.95 20.76
CA GLU A 112 5.36 -7.55 20.24
C GLU A 112 6.00 -6.71 19.13
N LEU A 113 5.21 -6.15 18.22
CA LEU A 113 5.68 -5.22 17.19
C LEU A 113 6.33 -3.98 17.81
N ALA A 114 5.69 -3.39 18.82
CA ALA A 114 6.24 -2.23 19.52
C ALA A 114 7.58 -2.53 20.20
N ARG A 115 7.72 -3.73 20.79
CA ARG A 115 8.98 -4.17 21.43
C ARG A 115 10.11 -4.41 20.42
N ARG A 116 9.80 -4.99 19.26
CA ARG A 116 10.81 -5.33 18.24
C ARG A 116 11.24 -4.13 17.39
N TRP A 117 10.42 -3.08 17.35
CA TRP A 117 10.62 -1.93 16.47
C TRP A 117 12.03 -1.29 16.50
N PRO A 118 12.64 -1.04 17.67
CA PRO A 118 13.95 -0.38 17.71
C PRO A 118 15.08 -1.25 17.17
N ALA A 119 14.91 -2.58 17.17
CA ALA A 119 15.91 -3.55 16.72
C ALA A 119 15.85 -3.82 15.20
N LEU A 120 14.85 -3.29 14.50
CA LEU A 120 14.66 -3.48 13.08
C LEU A 120 15.32 -2.34 12.29
N ASP A 121 15.88 -2.69 11.15
CA ASP A 121 16.24 -1.73 10.12
C ASP A 121 14.97 -1.21 9.40
N PRO A 122 15.06 -0.16 8.57
CA PRO A 122 13.89 0.39 7.88
C PRO A 122 13.15 -0.66 7.02
N ALA A 123 13.88 -1.58 6.39
CA ALA A 123 13.29 -2.65 5.61
C ALA A 123 12.47 -3.62 6.49
N GLY A 124 13.01 -4.05 7.62
CA GLY A 124 12.31 -4.87 8.61
C GLY A 124 11.10 -4.17 9.23
N ARG A 125 11.18 -2.87 9.50
CA ARG A 125 10.02 -2.06 9.95
C ARG A 125 8.93 -2.04 8.90
N LEU A 126 9.27 -1.80 7.63
CA LEU A 126 8.31 -1.88 6.53
C LEU A 126 7.74 -3.27 6.37
N SER A 127 8.56 -4.32 6.40
CA SER A 127 8.08 -5.69 6.33
C SER A 127 7.08 -5.99 7.44
N ILE A 128 7.22 -5.43 8.63
CA ILE A 128 6.23 -5.60 9.70
C ILE A 128 4.98 -4.73 9.49
N LEU A 129 5.15 -3.47 9.10
CA LEU A 129 4.03 -2.57 8.74
C LEU A 129 3.20 -3.15 7.59
N LEU A 130 3.83 -3.89 6.69
CA LEU A 130 3.27 -4.41 5.45
C LEU A 130 3.03 -5.93 5.48
N SER A 131 3.47 -6.64 6.53
CA SER A 131 3.27 -8.09 6.64
C SER A 131 1.78 -8.40 6.69
N TRP A 132 1.33 -8.81 5.50
CA TRP A 132 0.06 -9.33 5.03
C TRP A 132 -1.02 -9.61 6.08
N SER A 133 -2.29 -9.21 5.97
CA SER A 133 -3.03 -8.52 4.91
C SER A 133 -2.81 -9.01 3.47
N GLY A 134 -2.86 -10.34 3.28
CA GLY A 134 -3.20 -10.93 1.99
C GLY A 134 -4.71 -11.03 1.78
N PRO A 135 -5.20 -11.26 0.54
CA PRO A 135 -6.54 -11.82 0.38
C PRO A 135 -6.59 -13.12 1.20
N ARG A 136 -7.54 -13.22 2.13
CA ARG A 136 -7.87 -14.53 2.66
C ARG A 136 -8.41 -15.32 1.47
N ALA A 137 -7.80 -16.47 1.19
CA ALA A 137 -8.35 -17.45 0.25
C ALA A 137 -9.77 -17.92 0.62
N GLU A 138 -10.27 -17.50 1.79
CA GLU A 138 -11.61 -17.75 2.31
C GLU A 138 -12.70 -16.86 1.68
N ASP A 139 -12.35 -15.79 0.97
CA ASP A 139 -13.33 -14.90 0.27
C ASP A 139 -13.62 -15.34 -1.19
N CYS A 140 -13.25 -16.58 -1.56
CA CYS A 140 -13.60 -17.22 -2.84
C CYS A 140 -14.67 -18.32 -2.70
N LEU A 141 -15.54 -18.23 -1.69
CA LEU A 141 -16.73 -19.08 -1.54
C LEU A 141 -18.01 -18.32 -1.88
#